data_AF-A0A175Y4F9-F1
#
_entry.id   AF-A0A175Y4F9-F1
#
_cell.length_a   1.000
_cell.length_b   1.000
_cell.length_c   1.000
_cell.angle_alpha   90.00
_cell.angle_beta   90.00
_cell.angle_gamma   90.00
#
_symmetry.space_group_name_H-M   'P 1'
#
loop_
_entity.id
_entity.type
_entity.pdbx_description
1 polymer ?
#
loop_
_entity_poly.entity_id
_entity_poly.type
_entity_poly.pdbx_seq_one_letter_code
_entity_poly.pdbx_strand_id
1 'polypeptide(L)' 'MQQQFGGWLVTQKGRIDWIGQLADSAARDPRFPQRADPDGVRAHLIARGADGDMFEMLDDAEREWRRGA' A
#
# COMPACT_ATOMS: atom_id res chain seq x y z
N MET A 1 14.87 -6.01 -11.74
CA MET A 1 14.47 -4.73 -11.13
C MET A 1 13.38 -5.05 -10.13
N GLN A 2 13.61 -4.87 -8.82
CA GLN A 2 12.57 -5.12 -7.82
C GLN A 2 11.40 -4.16 -8.08
N GLN A 3 10.16 -4.66 -8.07
CA GLN A 3 8.99 -3.79 -8.18
C GLN A 3 8.93 -2.87 -6.96
N GLN A 4 8.68 -1.59 -7.18
CA GLN A 4 8.53 -0.63 -6.08
C GLN A 4 7.27 -0.95 -5.28
N PHE A 5 7.35 -0.76 -3.96
CA PHE A 5 6.31 -1.15 -3.02
C PHE A 5 4.93 -0.59 -3.42
N GLY A 6 4.84 0.70 -3.76
CA GLY A 6 3.56 1.29 -4.18
C GLY A 6 2.95 0.62 -5.42
N GLY A 7 3.78 0.22 -6.37
CA GLY A 7 3.33 -0.48 -7.58
C GLY A 7 2.85 -1.88 -7.25
N TRP A 8 3.60 -2.59 -6.40
CA TRP A 8 3.20 -3.88 -5.87
C TRP A 8 1.90 -3.82 -5.07
N LEU A 9 1.70 -2.80 -4.22
CA LEU A 9 0.49 -2.66 -3.40
C LEU A 9 -0.77 -2.57 -4.27
N VAL A 10 -0.71 -1.82 -5.38
CA VAL A 10 -1.85 -1.70 -6.31
C VAL A 10 -2.20 -3.04 -6.98
N THR A 11 -1.23 -3.95 -7.17
CA THR A 11 -1.52 -5.27 -7.74
C THR A 11 -2.23 -6.20 -6.76
N GLN A 12 -2.22 -5.88 -5.46
CA GLN A 12 -2.90 -6.65 -4.41
C GLN A 12 -4.41 -6.41 -4.35
N LYS A 13 -4.97 -5.57 -5.22
CA LYS A 13 -6.41 -5.30 -5.28
C LYS A 13 -7.22 -6.58 -5.49
N GLY A 14 -8.39 -6.67 -4.87
CA GLY A 14 -9.26 -7.85 -4.96
C GLY A 14 -8.88 -9.03 -4.05
N ARG A 15 -7.84 -8.90 -3.21
CA ARG A 15 -7.66 -9.82 -2.07
C ARG A 15 -8.81 -9.64 -1.08
N ILE A 16 -9.19 -10.73 -0.41
CA ILE A 16 -10.30 -10.76 0.56
C ILE A 16 -9.82 -10.30 1.96
N ASP A 17 -8.51 -10.23 2.15
CA ASP A 17 -7.90 -9.75 3.39
C ASP A 17 -7.84 -8.21 3.44
N TRP A 18 -7.38 -7.71 4.58
CA TRP A 18 -7.22 -6.28 4.82
C TRP A 18 -6.15 -5.59 3.95
N ILE A 19 -5.14 -6.31 3.46
CA ILE A 19 -4.18 -5.77 2.49
C ILE A 19 -4.90 -5.50 1.16
N GLY A 20 -5.84 -6.37 0.77
CA GLY A 20 -6.76 -6.14 -0.35
C GLY A 20 -7.57 -4.86 -0.21
N GLN A 21 -8.10 -4.59 1.00
CA GLN A 21 -8.86 -3.36 1.26
C GLN A 21 -8.02 -2.09 1.10
N LEU A 22 -6.77 -2.11 1.61
CA LEU A 22 -5.81 -1.03 1.40
C LEU A 22 -5.44 -0.88 -0.09
N ALA A 23 -5.20 -1.99 -0.78
CA ALA A 23 -4.85 -2.02 -2.20
C ALA A 23 -5.97 -1.51 -3.10
N ASP A 24 -7.23 -1.85 -2.81
CA ASP A 24 -8.40 -1.32 -3.49
C ASP A 24 -8.53 0.20 -3.29
N SER A 25 -8.25 0.68 -2.08
CA SER A 25 -8.22 2.12 -1.78
C SER A 25 -7.10 2.84 -2.55
N ALA A 26 -5.91 2.25 -2.59
CA ALA A 26 -4.77 2.76 -3.36
C ALA A 26 -5.07 2.78 -4.87
N ALA A 27 -5.67 1.72 -5.41
CA ALA A 27 -6.03 1.62 -6.83
C ALA A 27 -7.10 2.65 -7.25
N ARG A 28 -7.93 3.11 -6.33
CA ARG A 28 -8.95 4.16 -6.56
C ARG A 28 -8.39 5.57 -6.42
N ASP A 29 -7.21 5.75 -5.84
CA ASP A 29 -6.56 7.06 -5.70
C ASP A 29 -5.68 7.37 -6.92
N PRO A 30 -6.09 8.29 -7.82
CA PRO A 30 -5.31 8.63 -9.00
C PRO A 30 -3.99 9.33 -8.68
N ARG A 31 -3.83 9.84 -7.46
CA ARG A 31 -2.58 10.47 -6.98
C ARG A 31 -1.71 9.48 -6.20
N PHE A 32 -2.09 8.22 -6.12
CA PHE A 32 -1.35 7.22 -5.38
C PHE A 32 0.08 7.06 -5.93
N PRO A 33 1.12 7.11 -5.09
CA PRO A 33 2.50 7.05 -5.54
C PRO A 33 2.94 5.62 -5.84
N GLN A 34 2.57 5.09 -7.02
CA GLN A 34 2.94 3.73 -7.47
C GLN A 34 4.46 3.50 -7.61
N ARG A 35 5.24 4.57 -7.60
CA ARG A 35 6.70 4.53 -7.66
C ARG A 35 7.37 4.86 -6.32
N ALA A 36 6.61 4.93 -5.23
CA ALA A 36 7.18 5.13 -3.91
C ALA A 36 7.60 3.81 -3.26
N ASP A 37 8.56 3.94 -2.37
CA ASP A 37 8.87 2.99 -1.31
C ASP A 37 7.78 3.03 -0.21
N PRO A 38 7.85 2.17 0.82
CA PRO A 38 6.85 2.15 1.88
C PRO A 38 6.71 3.49 2.62
N ASP A 39 7.83 4.19 2.89
CA ASP A 39 7.82 5.50 3.55
C ASP A 39 7.07 6.56 2.72
N GLY A 40 7.25 6.59 1.41
CA GLY A 40 6.54 7.48 0.50
C GLY A 40 5.04 7.18 0.43
N VAL A 41 4.65 5.90 0.45
CA VAL A 41 3.23 5.52 0.57
C VAL A 41 2.67 5.93 1.94
N ARG A 42 3.44 5.77 3.02
CA ARG A 42 3.05 6.17 4.38
C ARG A 42 2.82 7.68 4.48
N ALA A 43 3.73 8.48 3.93
CA ALA A 43 3.59 9.93 3.87
C ALA A 43 2.33 10.34 3.10
N HIS A 44 2.00 9.64 2.02
CA HIS A 44 0.76 9.86 1.27
C HIS A 44 -0.48 9.54 2.10
N LEU A 45 -0.50 8.42 2.84
CA LEU A 45 -1.61 8.07 3.73
C LEU A 45 -1.81 9.11 4.85
N ILE A 46 -0.72 9.61 5.45
CA ILE A 46 -0.76 10.70 6.43
C ILE A 46 -1.40 11.95 5.81
N ALA A 47 -0.98 12.34 4.61
CA ALA A 47 -1.52 13.50 3.91
C ALA A 47 -3.01 13.36 3.56
N ARG A 48 -3.52 12.12 3.45
CA ARG A 48 -4.93 11.82 3.18
C ARG A 48 -5.78 11.68 4.44
N GLY A 49 -5.17 11.79 5.62
CA GLY A 49 -5.87 11.61 6.90
C GLY A 49 -6.28 10.17 7.15
N ALA A 50 -5.45 9.20 6.74
CA ALA A 50 -5.70 7.79 7.01
C ALA A 50 -5.71 7.50 8.51
N ASP A 51 -6.58 6.58 8.93
CA ASP A 51 -6.73 6.17 10.33
C ASP A 51 -5.70 5.11 10.75
N GLY A 52 -5.69 4.76 12.04
CA GLY A 52 -4.78 3.76 12.62
C GLY A 52 -4.78 2.42 11.87
N ASP A 53 -5.96 1.92 11.51
CA ASP A 53 -6.12 0.65 10.81
C ASP A 53 -5.43 0.64 9.44
N MET A 54 -5.44 1.77 8.71
CA MET A 54 -4.75 1.89 7.42
C MET A 54 -3.23 1.78 7.58
N PHE A 55 -2.67 2.25 8.70
CA PHE A 55 -1.24 2.12 8.98
C PHE A 55 -0.88 0.68 9.35
N GLU A 56 -1.74 -0.03 10.09
CA GLU A 56 -1.52 -1.45 10.36
C GLU A 56 -1.57 -2.29 9.09
N MET A 57 -2.55 -2.03 8.21
CA MET A 57 -2.62 -2.66 6.89
C MET A 57 -1.36 -2.39 6.05
N LEU A 58 -0.83 -1.16 6.12
CA LEU A 58 0.39 -0.78 5.41
C LEU A 58 1.61 -1.53 5.95
N ASP A 59 1.76 -1.61 7.27
CA ASP A 59 2.88 -2.29 7.93
C ASP A 59 2.88 -3.78 7.59
N ASP A 60 1.70 -4.41 7.53
CA ASP A 60 1.57 -5.82 7.16
C ASP A 60 1.83 -6.06 5.67
N ALA A 61 1.33 -5.18 4.80
CA ALA A 61 1.66 -5.20 3.38
C ALA A 61 3.18 -5.05 3.15
N GLU A 62 3.84 -4.16 3.89
CA GLU A 62 5.29 -3.95 3.84
C GLU A 62 6.07 -5.21 4.27
N ARG A 63 5.61 -5.89 5.33
CA ARG A 63 6.20 -7.17 5.77
C ARG A 63 6.07 -8.24 4.70
N GLU A 64 4.92 -8.37 4.06
CA GLU A 64 4.72 -9.33 2.96
C GLU A 64 5.63 -9.03 1.78
N TRP A 65 5.67 -7.77 1.33
CA TRP A 65 6.53 -7.37 0.23
C TRP A 65 8.02 -7.67 0.51
N ARG A 66 8.50 -7.33 1.71
CA ARG A 66 9.89 -7.63 2.11
C ARG A 66 10.21 -9.12 2.21
N ARG A 67 9.21 -9.98 2.46
CA ARG A 67 9.38 -11.44 2.51
C ARG A 67 9.49 -12.09 1.12
N GLY A 68 9.36 -11.31 0.05
CA GLY A 68 9.59 -11.76 -1.32
C GLY A 68 8.32 -12.04 -2.10
N ALA A 69 7.38 -11.09 -2.07
CA ALA A 69 6.23 -11.14 -2.96
C ALA A 69 6.60 -11.29 -4.45
#